data_AF-A0A524RNV1-F1
#
_entry.id   AF-A0A524RNV1-F1
#
_cell.length_a   1.000
_cell.length_b   1.000
_cell.length_c   1.000
_cell.angle_alpha   90.00
_cell.angle_beta   90.00
_cell.angle_gamma   90.00
#
_symmetry.space_group_name_H-M   'P 1'
#
loop_
_entity.id
_entity.type
_entity.pdbx_description
1 polymer ?
#
loop_
_entity_poly.entity_id
_entity_poly.type
_entity_poly.pdbx_seq_one_letter_code
_entity_poly.pdbx_strand_id
1 'polypeptide(L)'
;GANLDAAAFWRARPRGACHGATTPRYPASIVKLVYQAAVEAWIDRGWLRHDNELAQAMADMIRHSSNDATALVLDRLTATTSGPSLPPERFAGWQRQRQLVNDWLRELGWPELNDCNCCQKTWGDGPYGREAQSYGSPLGGRNALSSDGVARLLHGVIAGQLVSPLACCHMRQLLERPIDLEVRAADAENQVDGFLGQALPPDSRLWSKAGLMSTARGDAAYMELPLQCPCLVVVLGEGQALARDEALLPALMGHLRQAL
;
A
#
# COMPACT_ATOMS: atom_id res chain seq x y z
N GLY A 1 -5.86 -27.51 -0.48
CA GLY A 1 -5.07 -26.85 0.58
C GLY A 1 -6.06 -26.24 1.55
N ALA A 2 -5.90 -26.50 2.84
CA ALA A 2 -6.90 -26.25 3.87
C ALA A 2 -7.49 -24.84 3.80
N ASN A 3 -8.82 -24.77 3.69
CA ASN A 3 -9.58 -23.58 4.01
C ASN A 3 -9.44 -23.40 5.52
N LEU A 4 -8.36 -22.73 5.95
CA LEU A 4 -8.25 -22.28 7.33
C LEU A 4 -9.55 -21.50 7.60
N ASP A 5 -10.26 -21.89 8.66
CA ASP A 5 -11.38 -21.08 9.16
C ASP A 5 -10.88 -19.64 9.24
N ALA A 6 -11.46 -18.74 8.43
CA ALA A 6 -11.00 -17.35 8.34
C ALA A 6 -10.99 -16.70 9.73
N ALA A 7 -11.93 -17.09 10.61
CA ALA A 7 -11.94 -16.63 11.99
C ALA A 7 -10.76 -17.19 12.80
N ALA A 8 -10.34 -18.43 12.58
CA ALA A 8 -9.14 -18.99 13.21
C ALA A 8 -7.86 -18.31 12.70
N PHE A 9 -7.76 -18.05 11.39
CA PHE A 9 -6.63 -17.31 10.81
C PHE A 9 -6.49 -15.92 11.43
N TRP A 10 -7.57 -15.15 11.51
CA TRP A 10 -7.52 -13.78 12.04
C TRP A 10 -7.39 -13.69 13.57
N ARG A 11 -7.70 -14.78 14.29
CA ARG A 11 -7.42 -14.93 15.72
C ARG A 11 -5.97 -15.30 16.01
N ALA A 12 -5.29 -15.94 15.05
CA ALA A 12 -3.87 -16.26 15.19
C ALA A 12 -3.05 -14.96 15.25
N ARG A 13 -2.13 -14.89 16.21
CA ARG A 13 -1.18 -13.77 16.32
C ARG A 13 0.18 -14.25 15.76
N PRO A 14 0.62 -13.71 14.62
CA PRO A 14 1.98 -13.95 14.15
C PRO A 14 2.99 -13.52 15.21
N ARG A 15 4.08 -14.26 15.35
CA ARG A 15 5.20 -13.85 16.20
C ARG A 15 5.91 -12.68 15.53
N GLY A 16 6.23 -11.64 16.28
CA GLY A 16 6.90 -10.46 15.75
C GLY A 16 7.19 -9.42 16.82
N ALA A 17 7.74 -8.30 16.38
CA ALA A 17 8.02 -7.12 17.21
C ALA A 17 7.60 -5.86 16.43
N CYS A 18 7.33 -4.78 17.15
CA CYS A 18 6.93 -3.51 16.55
C CYS A 18 7.45 -2.32 17.35
N HIS A 19 7.55 -1.17 16.68
CA HIS A 19 7.88 0.12 17.30
C HIS A 19 7.02 1.21 16.66
N GLY A 20 6.29 1.98 17.47
CA GLY A 20 5.37 3.01 16.98
C GLY A 20 4.26 2.46 16.07
N ALA A 21 3.85 1.22 16.32
CA ALA A 21 3.12 0.39 15.37
C ALA A 21 1.76 0.94 14.96
N THR A 22 1.08 1.59 15.90
CA THR A 22 -0.25 2.19 15.73
C THR A 22 -0.19 3.66 15.34
N THR A 23 1.00 4.30 15.32
CA THR A 23 1.14 5.71 14.98
C THR A 23 0.90 5.91 13.49
N PRO A 24 -0.14 6.67 13.08
CA PRO A 24 -0.36 6.97 11.68
C PRO A 24 0.76 7.84 11.13
N ARG A 25 1.28 7.44 9.97
CA ARG A 25 2.32 8.16 9.23
C ARG A 25 1.91 8.36 7.79
N TYR A 26 2.43 9.40 7.14
CA TYR A 26 2.27 9.60 5.71
C TYR A 26 2.94 8.44 4.95
N PRO A 27 2.17 7.62 4.23
CA PRO A 27 2.67 6.36 3.67
C PRO A 27 3.31 6.50 2.29
N ALA A 28 3.31 7.72 1.73
CA ALA A 28 3.59 7.94 0.31
C ALA A 28 2.85 6.92 -0.57
N SER A 29 3.58 6.16 -1.38
CA SER A 29 3.03 5.18 -2.32
C SER A 29 2.59 3.85 -1.69
N ILE A 30 2.81 3.60 -0.39
CA ILE A 30 2.31 2.38 0.29
C ILE A 30 0.78 2.37 0.36
N VAL A 31 0.13 3.55 0.33
CA VAL A 31 -1.35 3.65 0.26
C VAL A 31 -1.96 2.90 -0.92
N LYS A 32 -1.18 2.70 -2.00
CA LYS A 32 -1.62 1.98 -3.19
C LYS A 32 -1.98 0.51 -2.90
N LEU A 33 -1.45 -0.08 -1.81
CA LEU A 33 -1.89 -1.39 -1.31
C LEU A 33 -3.38 -1.38 -0.92
N VAL A 34 -3.82 -0.32 -0.25
CA VAL A 34 -5.22 -0.14 0.15
C VAL A 34 -6.11 0.00 -1.08
N TYR A 35 -5.68 0.83 -2.05
CA TYR A 35 -6.46 1.04 -3.26
C TYR A 35 -6.55 -0.22 -4.12
N GLN A 36 -5.46 -0.99 -4.24
CA GLN A 36 -5.49 -2.29 -4.90
C GLN A 36 -6.48 -3.24 -4.22
N ALA A 37 -6.44 -3.35 -2.90
CA ALA A 37 -7.36 -4.21 -2.16
C ALA A 37 -8.82 -3.75 -2.27
N ALA A 38 -9.08 -2.45 -2.27
CA ALA A 38 -10.40 -1.88 -2.47
C ALA A 38 -10.94 -2.15 -3.87
N VAL A 39 -10.10 -2.10 -4.92
CA VAL A 39 -10.50 -2.43 -6.30
C VAL A 39 -10.98 -3.87 -6.37
N GLU A 40 -10.19 -4.81 -5.84
CA GLU A 40 -10.58 -6.23 -5.82
C GLU A 40 -11.85 -6.45 -5.00
N ALA A 41 -12.01 -5.77 -3.85
CA ALA A 41 -13.23 -5.83 -3.05
C ALA A 41 -14.45 -5.30 -3.81
N TRP A 42 -14.32 -4.22 -4.59
CA TRP A 42 -15.43 -3.67 -5.38
C TRP A 42 -15.77 -4.57 -6.57
N ILE A 43 -14.78 -5.19 -7.20
CA ILE A 43 -14.99 -6.17 -8.27
C ILE A 43 -15.72 -7.41 -7.72
N ASP A 44 -15.27 -7.95 -6.59
CA ASP A 44 -15.86 -9.11 -5.92
C ASP A 44 -17.33 -8.86 -5.51
N ARG A 45 -17.64 -7.62 -5.07
CA ARG A 45 -19.01 -7.15 -4.76
C ARG A 45 -19.85 -6.81 -6.01
N GLY A 46 -19.26 -6.78 -7.20
CA GLY A 46 -19.93 -6.36 -8.44
C GLY A 46 -20.19 -4.85 -8.56
N TRP A 47 -19.52 -4.03 -7.75
CA TRP A 47 -19.65 -2.57 -7.73
C TRP A 47 -18.73 -1.88 -8.74
N LEU A 48 -17.66 -2.56 -9.16
CA LEU A 48 -16.73 -2.06 -10.16
C LEU A 48 -16.54 -3.10 -11.26
N ARG A 49 -16.70 -2.68 -12.51
CA ARG A 49 -16.42 -3.52 -13.67
C ARG A 49 -14.92 -3.67 -13.85
N HIS A 50 -14.45 -4.90 -13.98
CA HIS A 50 -13.10 -5.20 -14.42
C HIS A 50 -13.02 -5.03 -15.95
N ASP A 51 -12.29 -4.02 -16.39
CA ASP A 51 -12.01 -3.73 -17.80
C ASP A 51 -10.49 -3.55 -18.02
N ASN A 52 -10.07 -3.50 -19.29
CA ASN A 52 -8.65 -3.46 -19.65
C ASN A 52 -7.95 -2.19 -19.12
N GLU A 53 -8.66 -1.05 -19.07
CA GLU A 53 -8.10 0.21 -18.58
C GLU A 53 -7.84 0.13 -17.08
N LEU A 54 -8.80 -0.38 -16.30
CA LEU A 54 -8.61 -0.59 -14.86
C LEU A 54 -7.50 -1.61 -14.58
N ALA A 55 -7.42 -2.69 -15.36
CA ALA A 55 -6.35 -3.69 -15.21
C ALA A 55 -4.97 -3.10 -15.48
N GLN A 56 -4.83 -2.29 -16.54
CA GLN A 56 -3.59 -1.57 -16.86
C GLN A 56 -3.24 -0.57 -15.75
N ALA A 57 -4.20 0.25 -15.31
CA ALA A 57 -3.96 1.23 -14.26
C ALA A 57 -3.58 0.58 -12.92
N MET A 58 -4.16 -0.57 -12.57
CA MET A 58 -3.76 -1.35 -11.40
C MET A 58 -2.33 -1.86 -11.51
N ALA A 59 -1.93 -2.37 -12.68
CA ALA A 59 -0.57 -2.81 -12.92
C ALA A 59 0.43 -1.64 -12.82
N ASP A 60 0.16 -0.51 -13.47
CA ASP A 60 1.02 0.67 -13.45
C ASP A 60 1.11 1.30 -12.04
N MET A 61 -0.01 1.34 -11.31
CA MET A 61 -0.07 1.82 -9.92
C MET A 61 0.81 0.98 -9.01
N ILE A 62 0.80 -0.35 -9.15
CA ILE A 62 1.51 -1.23 -8.20
C ILE A 62 2.95 -1.52 -8.63
N ARG A 63 3.20 -1.81 -9.91
CA ARG A 63 4.52 -2.18 -10.44
C ARG A 63 5.42 -0.97 -10.62
N HIS A 64 4.89 0.10 -11.19
CA HIS A 64 5.65 1.32 -11.52
C HIS A 64 5.32 2.49 -10.59
N SER A 65 4.48 2.26 -9.58
CA SER A 65 4.09 3.29 -8.61
C SER A 65 3.48 4.53 -9.28
N SER A 66 2.83 4.40 -10.43
CA SER A 66 2.32 5.53 -11.21
C SER A 66 1.26 6.35 -10.45
N ASN A 67 1.49 7.66 -10.35
CA ASN A 67 0.56 8.59 -9.72
C ASN A 67 -0.69 8.84 -10.57
N ASP A 68 -0.54 8.88 -11.90
CA ASP A 68 -1.67 9.05 -12.83
C ASP A 68 -2.60 7.83 -12.80
N ALA A 69 -2.01 6.63 -12.80
CA ALA A 69 -2.78 5.40 -12.66
C ALA A 69 -3.51 5.33 -11.31
N THR A 70 -2.84 5.78 -10.23
CA THR A 70 -3.47 5.89 -8.90
C THR A 70 -4.62 6.88 -8.89
N ALA A 71 -4.48 7.99 -9.61
CA ALA A 71 -5.53 9.00 -9.74
C ALA A 71 -6.78 8.41 -10.42
N LEU A 72 -6.61 7.67 -11.52
CA LEU A 72 -7.71 6.98 -12.20
C LEU A 72 -8.35 5.94 -11.29
N VAL A 73 -7.56 5.08 -10.64
CA VAL A 73 -8.06 4.04 -9.74
C VAL A 73 -8.91 4.64 -8.62
N LEU A 74 -8.42 5.69 -7.95
CA LEU A 74 -9.18 6.31 -6.86
C LEU A 74 -10.45 7.00 -7.35
N ASP A 75 -10.42 7.63 -8.53
CA ASP A 75 -11.61 8.21 -9.17
C ASP A 75 -12.67 7.15 -9.46
N ARG A 76 -12.26 5.97 -9.95
CA ARG A 76 -13.15 4.83 -10.22
C ARG A 76 -13.72 4.22 -8.94
N LEU A 77 -12.91 4.08 -7.89
CA LEU A 77 -13.35 3.56 -6.58
C LEU A 77 -14.41 4.45 -5.92
N THR A 78 -14.27 5.77 -6.11
CA THR A 78 -15.06 6.77 -5.38
C THR A 78 -16.13 7.44 -6.24
N ALA A 79 -16.19 7.16 -7.55
CA ALA A 79 -17.02 7.89 -8.50
C ALA A 79 -16.82 9.42 -8.41
N THR A 80 -15.57 9.85 -8.28
CA THR A 80 -15.18 11.26 -8.26
C THR A 80 -14.17 11.56 -9.37
N THR A 81 -13.89 12.85 -9.58
CA THR A 81 -12.79 13.29 -10.46
C THR A 81 -12.03 14.43 -9.81
N SER A 82 -10.77 14.64 -10.23
CA SER A 82 -10.06 15.91 -10.02
C SER A 82 -10.75 17.06 -10.78
N GLY A 83 -10.31 18.29 -10.53
CA GLY A 83 -10.71 19.48 -11.30
C GLY A 83 -10.69 20.76 -10.47
N PRO A 84 -11.20 21.87 -11.03
CA PRO A 84 -11.31 23.13 -10.31
C PRO A 84 -12.05 22.96 -8.98
N SER A 85 -11.72 23.84 -8.04
CA SER A 85 -12.38 23.99 -6.75
C SER A 85 -13.91 23.98 -6.88
N LEU A 86 -14.57 23.31 -5.94
CA LEU A 86 -16.03 23.19 -5.92
C LEU A 86 -16.65 24.17 -4.91
N PRO A 87 -17.89 24.65 -5.15
CA PRO A 87 -18.66 25.36 -4.15
C PRO A 87 -19.02 24.42 -2.98
N PRO A 88 -19.27 24.94 -1.76
CA PRO A 88 -19.38 24.14 -0.54
C PRO A 88 -20.32 22.94 -0.62
N GLU A 89 -21.52 23.09 -1.19
CA GLU A 89 -22.49 21.99 -1.28
C GLU A 89 -22.02 20.84 -2.17
N ARG A 90 -21.46 21.17 -3.35
CA ARG A 90 -20.91 20.16 -4.28
C ARG A 90 -19.64 19.53 -3.70
N PHE A 91 -18.83 20.32 -3.00
CA PHE A 91 -17.63 19.84 -2.35
C PHE A 91 -17.95 18.84 -1.24
N ALA A 92 -18.96 19.09 -0.41
CA ALA A 92 -19.38 18.16 0.63
C ALA A 92 -19.83 16.80 0.06
N GLY A 93 -20.55 16.80 -1.07
CA GLY A 93 -20.90 15.57 -1.78
C GLY A 93 -19.67 14.82 -2.32
N TRP A 94 -18.75 15.54 -2.94
CA TRP A 94 -17.48 14.98 -3.43
C TRP A 94 -16.62 14.41 -2.28
N GLN A 95 -16.57 15.08 -1.13
CA GLN A 95 -15.81 14.62 0.04
C GLN A 95 -16.39 13.32 0.62
N ARG A 96 -17.73 13.19 0.71
CA ARG A 96 -18.36 11.94 1.14
C ARG A 96 -17.98 10.78 0.22
N GLN A 97 -18.00 11.01 -1.09
CA GLN A 97 -17.57 10.00 -2.06
C GLN A 97 -16.09 9.62 -1.92
N ARG A 98 -15.20 10.60 -1.65
CA ARG A 98 -13.78 10.30 -1.38
C ARG A 98 -13.55 9.45 -0.13
N GLN A 99 -14.50 9.37 0.79
CA GLN A 99 -14.38 8.57 2.01
C GLN A 99 -14.76 7.09 1.82
N LEU A 100 -15.26 6.66 0.65
CA LEU A 100 -15.71 5.28 0.44
C LEU A 100 -14.65 4.22 0.78
N VAL A 101 -13.38 4.48 0.50
CA VAL A 101 -12.27 3.58 0.87
C VAL A 101 -12.07 3.54 2.40
N ASN A 102 -12.16 4.68 3.08
CA ASN A 102 -12.07 4.73 4.54
C ASN A 102 -13.26 4.06 5.22
N ASP A 103 -14.45 4.21 4.64
CA ASP A 103 -15.66 3.53 5.10
C ASP A 103 -15.48 2.02 5.01
N TRP A 104 -14.98 1.53 3.88
CA TRP A 104 -14.63 0.12 3.70
C TRP A 104 -13.58 -0.37 4.70
N LEU A 105 -12.51 0.39 4.96
CA LEU A 105 -11.51 0.01 5.97
C LEU A 105 -12.13 -0.13 7.37
N ARG A 106 -13.09 0.73 7.72
CA ARG A 106 -13.84 0.65 9.00
C ARG A 106 -14.78 -0.55 9.04
N GLU A 107 -15.41 -0.90 7.91
CA GLU A 107 -16.26 -2.11 7.79
C GLU A 107 -15.49 -3.41 8.05
N LEU A 108 -14.17 -3.46 7.78
CA LEU A 108 -13.33 -4.63 8.08
C LEU A 108 -13.24 -4.90 9.60
N GLY A 109 -13.53 -3.92 10.44
CA GLY A 109 -13.60 -4.08 11.91
C GLY A 109 -12.26 -4.38 12.58
N TRP A 110 -11.14 -4.03 11.94
CA TRP A 110 -9.80 -4.24 12.49
C TRP A 110 -9.30 -2.98 13.20
N PRO A 111 -8.98 -3.05 14.51
CA PRO A 111 -8.50 -1.90 15.26
C PRO A 111 -7.26 -1.23 14.64
N GLU A 112 -6.41 -2.00 13.98
CA GLU A 112 -5.19 -1.52 13.30
C GLU A 112 -5.47 -0.51 12.17
N LEU A 113 -6.72 -0.49 11.65
CA LEU A 113 -7.15 0.37 10.56
C LEU A 113 -7.96 1.59 10.99
N ASN A 114 -8.31 1.71 12.28
CA ASN A 114 -9.23 2.75 12.76
C ASN A 114 -8.74 4.19 12.50
N ASP A 115 -7.44 4.42 12.66
CA ASP A 115 -6.81 5.73 12.48
C ASP A 115 -6.20 5.92 11.09
N CYS A 116 -6.50 5.03 10.14
CA CYS A 116 -6.04 5.14 8.77
C CYS A 116 -6.88 6.14 7.97
N ASN A 117 -6.21 6.88 7.09
CA ASN A 117 -6.84 7.76 6.11
C ASN A 117 -6.29 7.47 4.71
N CYS A 118 -7.16 7.08 3.80
CA CYS A 118 -6.87 6.64 2.43
C CYS A 118 -7.92 7.23 1.49
N CYS A 119 -7.91 8.56 1.37
CA CYS A 119 -8.89 9.30 0.56
C CYS A 119 -8.25 10.30 -0.40
N GLN A 120 -6.91 10.32 -0.49
CA GLN A 120 -6.16 11.24 -1.34
C GLN A 120 -5.41 10.51 -2.45
N LYS A 121 -5.35 11.14 -3.62
CA LYS A 121 -4.45 10.71 -4.70
C LYS A 121 -2.99 10.87 -4.28
N THR A 122 -2.10 10.17 -4.99
CA THR A 122 -0.66 10.40 -4.90
C THR A 122 -0.24 11.38 -5.99
N TRP A 123 0.76 12.21 -5.71
CA TRP A 123 1.14 13.34 -6.57
C TRP A 123 2.65 13.39 -6.80
N GLY A 124 3.07 13.86 -7.97
CA GLY A 124 4.46 14.28 -8.20
C GLY A 124 4.70 15.66 -7.60
N ASP A 125 3.97 16.67 -8.10
CA ASP A 125 4.13 18.07 -7.67
C ASP A 125 3.21 18.44 -6.50
N GLY A 126 1.96 18.02 -6.54
CA GLY A 126 1.00 18.25 -5.46
C GLY A 126 -0.45 18.23 -5.91
N PRO A 127 -1.40 18.34 -4.96
CA PRO A 127 -2.81 18.44 -5.27
C PRO A 127 -3.17 19.83 -5.81
N TYR A 128 -4.16 19.88 -6.71
CA TYR A 128 -4.68 21.13 -7.28
C TYR A 128 -6.21 21.18 -7.23
N GLY A 129 -6.77 22.40 -7.23
CA GLY A 129 -8.22 22.61 -7.25
C GLY A 129 -8.93 21.94 -6.08
N ARG A 130 -9.96 21.13 -6.36
CA ARG A 130 -10.74 20.43 -5.33
C ARG A 130 -9.93 19.40 -4.53
N GLU A 131 -8.86 18.86 -5.10
CA GLU A 131 -7.94 17.98 -4.38
C GLU A 131 -7.21 18.78 -3.30
N ALA A 132 -6.72 19.98 -3.65
CA ALA A 132 -6.09 20.88 -2.68
C ALA A 132 -7.07 21.35 -1.61
N GLN A 133 -8.34 21.62 -1.98
CA GLN A 133 -9.40 21.89 -1.00
C GLN A 133 -9.59 20.72 -0.02
N SER A 134 -9.50 19.47 -0.50
CA SER A 134 -9.69 18.28 0.34
C SER A 134 -8.52 17.99 1.27
N TYR A 135 -7.30 18.30 0.88
CA TYR A 135 -6.14 18.14 1.75
C TYR A 135 -6.24 19.02 3.01
N GLY A 136 -6.92 20.16 2.91
CA GLY A 136 -7.10 21.10 4.01
C GLY A 136 -5.77 21.75 4.44
N SER A 137 -5.86 22.68 5.40
CA SER A 137 -4.68 23.36 5.95
C SER A 137 -4.24 22.73 7.28
N PRO A 138 -2.94 22.44 7.51
CA PRO A 138 -1.83 22.40 6.57
C PRO A 138 -1.56 20.94 6.18
N LEU A 139 -2.45 20.29 5.41
CA LEU A 139 -2.44 18.85 5.04
C LEU A 139 -3.11 17.90 6.05
N GLY A 140 -4.05 18.36 6.88
CA GLY A 140 -4.76 17.52 7.85
C GLY A 140 -5.54 16.34 7.24
N GLY A 141 -5.90 16.42 5.96
CA GLY A 141 -6.58 15.36 5.21
C GLY A 141 -5.66 14.41 4.43
N ARG A 142 -4.33 14.50 4.59
CA ARG A 142 -3.37 13.64 3.86
C ARG A 142 -3.58 12.16 4.16
N ASN A 143 -3.18 11.28 3.23
CA ASN A 143 -3.16 9.85 3.50
C ASN A 143 -2.31 9.55 4.75
N ALA A 144 -2.77 8.64 5.60
CA ALA A 144 -2.10 8.23 6.81
C ALA A 144 -2.33 6.73 7.03
N LEU A 145 -1.26 5.99 7.29
CA LEU A 145 -1.32 4.56 7.62
C LEU A 145 -0.41 4.28 8.81
N SER A 146 -0.82 3.33 9.65
CA SER A 146 0.03 2.75 10.68
C SER A 146 0.80 1.54 10.12
N SER A 147 1.93 1.17 10.69
CA SER A 147 2.66 -0.02 10.21
C SER A 147 1.89 -1.31 10.53
N ASP A 148 1.15 -1.35 11.64
CA ASP A 148 0.24 -2.46 11.96
C ASP A 148 -0.90 -2.59 10.95
N GLY A 149 -1.51 -1.48 10.53
CA GLY A 149 -2.59 -1.50 9.54
C GLY A 149 -2.12 -2.03 8.18
N VAL A 150 -0.94 -1.59 7.74
CA VAL A 150 -0.31 -2.09 6.51
C VAL A 150 0.07 -3.56 6.65
N ALA A 151 0.66 -3.97 7.78
CA ALA A 151 1.02 -5.36 8.03
C ALA A 151 -0.21 -6.27 8.05
N ARG A 152 -1.31 -5.83 8.67
CA ARG A 152 -2.60 -6.54 8.71
C ARG A 152 -3.15 -6.78 7.30
N LEU A 153 -3.18 -5.73 6.48
CA LEU A 153 -3.65 -5.81 5.09
C LEU A 153 -2.77 -6.74 4.26
N LEU A 154 -1.45 -6.53 4.27
CA LEU A 154 -0.52 -7.34 3.48
C LEU A 154 -0.52 -8.80 3.93
N HIS A 155 -0.62 -9.08 5.23
CA HIS A 155 -0.77 -10.44 5.74
C HIS A 155 -2.03 -11.13 5.19
N GLY A 156 -3.17 -10.43 5.16
CA GLY A 156 -4.40 -10.93 4.56
C GLY A 156 -4.28 -11.22 3.06
N VAL A 157 -3.59 -10.34 2.31
CA VAL A 157 -3.28 -10.55 0.88
C VAL A 157 -2.43 -11.80 0.69
N ILE A 158 -1.34 -11.92 1.45
CA ILE A 158 -0.40 -13.04 1.32
C ILE A 158 -1.06 -14.38 1.68
N ALA A 159 -1.89 -14.40 2.72
CA ALA A 159 -2.59 -15.60 3.16
C ALA A 159 -3.82 -15.97 2.32
N GLY A 160 -4.29 -15.09 1.42
CA GLY A 160 -5.51 -15.32 0.65
C GLY A 160 -6.81 -15.10 1.42
N GLN A 161 -6.79 -14.24 2.44
CA GLN A 161 -7.86 -14.08 3.45
C GLN A 161 -8.48 -12.68 3.51
N LEU A 162 -8.02 -11.71 2.72
CA LEU A 162 -8.50 -10.32 2.78
C LEU A 162 -9.86 -10.09 2.09
N VAL A 163 -10.05 -10.61 0.87
CA VAL A 163 -11.28 -10.45 0.08
C VAL A 163 -11.79 -11.83 -0.34
N SER A 164 -11.06 -12.46 -1.25
CA SER A 164 -11.27 -13.85 -1.67
C SER A 164 -9.93 -14.43 -2.13
N PRO A 165 -9.77 -15.78 -2.18
CA PRO A 165 -8.52 -16.38 -2.64
C PRO A 165 -8.08 -15.93 -4.04
N LEU A 166 -9.05 -15.70 -4.94
CA LEU A 166 -8.80 -15.23 -6.30
C LEU A 166 -8.36 -13.77 -6.31
N ALA A 167 -9.08 -12.87 -5.63
CA ALA A 167 -8.69 -11.47 -5.46
C ALA A 167 -7.27 -11.34 -4.89
N CYS A 168 -6.96 -12.10 -3.84
CA CYS A 168 -5.62 -12.11 -3.25
C CYS A 168 -4.54 -12.72 -4.18
N CYS A 169 -4.91 -13.62 -5.09
CA CYS A 169 -4.00 -14.08 -6.13
C CYS A 169 -3.62 -12.95 -7.09
N HIS A 170 -4.61 -12.20 -7.60
CA HIS A 170 -4.35 -11.04 -8.46
C HIS A 170 -3.49 -9.99 -7.76
N MET A 171 -3.79 -9.70 -6.49
CA MET A 171 -2.99 -8.74 -5.71
C MET A 171 -1.52 -9.17 -5.61
N ARG A 172 -1.26 -10.44 -5.26
CA ARG A 172 0.10 -10.98 -5.17
C ARG A 172 0.84 -10.93 -6.50
N GLN A 173 0.18 -11.21 -7.62
CA GLN A 173 0.81 -11.16 -8.94
C GLN A 173 1.35 -9.76 -9.31
N LEU A 174 0.71 -8.69 -8.82
CA LEU A 174 1.18 -7.32 -9.04
C LEU A 174 2.27 -6.90 -8.03
N LEU A 175 2.24 -7.46 -6.82
CA LEU A 175 3.18 -7.15 -5.75
C LEU A 175 4.53 -7.86 -5.88
N GLU A 176 4.60 -8.94 -6.65
CA GLU A 176 5.84 -9.68 -6.86
C GLU A 176 6.93 -8.78 -7.47
N ARG A 177 8.15 -8.92 -6.95
CA ARG A 177 9.33 -8.16 -7.38
C ARG A 177 10.45 -9.12 -7.78
N PRO A 178 11.08 -8.90 -8.95
CA PRO A 178 12.26 -9.66 -9.32
C PRO A 178 13.45 -9.26 -8.42
N ILE A 179 14.09 -10.26 -7.81
CA ILE A 179 15.35 -10.06 -7.04
C ILE A 179 16.59 -10.17 -7.93
N ASP A 180 16.42 -10.73 -9.13
CA ASP A 180 17.46 -10.86 -10.14
C ASP A 180 18.14 -9.52 -10.44
N LEU A 181 19.48 -9.53 -10.43
CA LEU A 181 20.29 -8.33 -10.56
C LEU A 181 20.22 -7.71 -11.96
N GLU A 182 20.14 -8.51 -13.02
CA GLU A 182 20.06 -8.00 -14.38
C GLU A 182 18.70 -7.32 -14.61
N VAL A 183 17.63 -7.93 -14.11
CA VAL A 183 16.28 -7.35 -14.18
C VAL A 183 16.20 -6.03 -13.41
N ARG A 184 16.78 -5.97 -12.20
CA ARG A 184 16.83 -4.74 -11.39
C ARG A 184 17.66 -3.65 -12.06
N ALA A 185 18.83 -4.00 -12.58
CA ALA A 185 19.72 -3.04 -13.26
C ALA A 185 19.09 -2.43 -14.52
N ALA A 186 18.13 -3.14 -15.16
CA ALA A 186 17.39 -2.64 -16.31
C ALA A 186 16.24 -1.66 -15.94
N ASP A 187 15.89 -1.53 -14.66
CA ASP A 187 14.83 -0.64 -14.17
C ASP A 187 15.38 0.25 -13.04
N ALA A 188 15.74 1.48 -13.35
CA ALA A 188 16.28 2.43 -12.38
C ALA A 188 15.27 2.82 -11.28
N GLU A 189 13.97 2.65 -11.53
CA GLU A 189 12.89 2.94 -10.58
C GLU A 189 12.39 1.66 -9.90
N ASN A 190 13.18 0.58 -9.94
CA ASN A 190 12.81 -0.67 -9.30
C ASN A 190 12.57 -0.46 -7.80
N GLN A 191 11.52 -1.09 -7.28
CA GLN A 191 11.13 -0.95 -5.88
C GLN A 191 11.88 -1.92 -4.95
N VAL A 192 13.13 -2.26 -5.30
CA VAL A 192 13.99 -3.21 -4.56
C VAL A 192 15.25 -2.51 -4.07
N ASP A 193 15.96 -1.83 -4.96
CA ASP A 193 17.18 -1.06 -4.67
C ASP A 193 16.84 0.16 -3.78
N GLY A 194 17.60 0.35 -2.70
CA GLY A 194 17.35 1.37 -1.68
C GLY A 194 16.21 1.04 -0.71
N PHE A 195 15.60 -0.15 -0.81
CA PHE A 195 14.49 -0.63 0.03
C PHE A 195 14.85 -1.96 0.73
N LEU A 196 13.88 -2.61 1.41
CA LEU A 196 14.15 -3.83 2.18
C LEU A 196 14.66 -4.97 1.28
N GLY A 197 14.13 -5.03 0.05
CA GLY A 197 14.44 -6.06 -0.93
C GLY A 197 15.91 -6.11 -1.36
N GLN A 198 16.64 -5.00 -1.36
CA GLN A 198 18.05 -4.96 -1.76
C GLN A 198 18.92 -5.89 -0.92
N ALA A 199 18.57 -6.04 0.36
CA ALA A 199 19.31 -6.87 1.29
C ALA A 199 18.99 -8.36 1.15
N LEU A 200 18.17 -8.80 0.19
CA LEU A 200 17.77 -10.21 0.08
C LEU A 200 18.77 -11.06 -0.74
N PRO A 201 18.97 -12.34 -0.38
CA PRO A 201 19.72 -13.29 -1.22
C PRO A 201 19.06 -13.51 -2.58
N PRO A 202 19.83 -13.88 -3.64
CA PRO A 202 19.29 -14.11 -4.99
C PRO A 202 18.12 -15.08 -5.08
N ASP A 203 18.10 -16.14 -4.26
CA ASP A 203 17.05 -17.18 -4.27
C ASP A 203 15.80 -16.82 -3.44
N SER A 204 15.66 -15.55 -3.06
CA SER A 204 14.50 -15.09 -2.26
C SER A 204 13.33 -14.72 -3.16
N ARG A 205 12.12 -14.82 -2.61
CA ARG A 205 10.91 -14.29 -3.24
C ARG A 205 10.43 -13.07 -2.47
N LEU A 206 9.99 -12.05 -3.18
CA LEU A 206 9.60 -10.77 -2.62
C LEU A 206 8.26 -10.31 -3.19
N TRP A 207 7.35 -9.94 -2.30
CA TRP A 207 6.14 -9.19 -2.62
C TRP A 207 6.16 -7.91 -1.81
N SER A 208 6.23 -6.76 -2.49
CA SER A 208 6.38 -5.48 -1.79
C SER A 208 5.75 -4.30 -2.48
N LYS A 209 5.56 -3.23 -1.70
CA LYS A 209 5.26 -1.90 -2.19
C LYS A 209 6.14 -0.87 -1.49
N ALA A 210 7.02 -0.24 -2.26
CA ALA A 210 7.81 0.88 -1.79
C ALA A 210 6.95 2.15 -1.67
N GLY A 211 7.28 2.98 -0.69
CA GLY A 211 6.76 4.33 -0.50
C GLY A 211 7.89 5.33 -0.57
N LEU A 212 7.93 6.17 -1.60
CA LEU A 212 8.91 7.25 -1.72
C LEU A 212 8.21 8.57 -2.06
N MET A 213 8.59 9.63 -1.35
CA MET A 213 8.22 11.03 -1.56
C MET A 213 9.34 11.90 -0.98
N SER A 214 9.37 13.19 -1.31
CA SER A 214 10.34 14.17 -0.78
C SER A 214 10.45 14.21 0.75
N THR A 215 9.42 13.77 1.48
CA THR A 215 9.36 13.77 2.96
C THR A 215 9.01 12.41 3.56
N ALA A 216 9.03 11.33 2.78
CA ALA A 216 8.77 10.00 3.32
C ALA A 216 9.49 8.92 2.51
N ARG A 217 10.07 7.94 3.22
CA ARG A 217 10.58 6.70 2.65
C ARG A 217 10.12 5.54 3.54
N GLY A 218 9.59 4.51 2.92
CA GLY A 218 9.11 3.32 3.61
C GLY A 218 8.98 2.16 2.64
N ASP A 219 8.77 0.98 3.20
CA ASP A 219 8.53 -0.24 2.44
C ASP A 219 7.64 -1.19 3.24
N ALA A 220 6.83 -1.95 2.52
CA ALA A 220 5.97 -2.99 3.07
C ALA A 220 6.22 -4.26 2.25
N ALA A 221 6.85 -5.25 2.86
CA ALA A 221 7.38 -6.41 2.17
C ALA A 221 7.04 -7.71 2.90
N TYR A 222 6.56 -8.69 2.16
CA TYR A 222 6.58 -10.10 2.55
C TYR A 222 7.64 -10.81 1.72
N MET A 223 8.42 -11.66 2.38
CA MET A 223 9.58 -12.29 1.78
C MET A 223 9.73 -13.75 2.23
N GLU A 224 10.10 -14.58 1.27
CA GLU A 224 10.46 -15.98 1.49
C GLU A 224 11.96 -16.12 1.23
N LEU A 225 12.73 -16.37 2.30
CA LEU A 225 14.18 -16.50 2.23
C LEU A 225 14.58 -17.99 2.23
N PRO A 226 15.69 -18.35 1.56
CA PRO A 226 16.20 -19.72 1.60
C PRO A 226 16.48 -20.18 3.04
N LEU A 227 15.97 -21.36 3.40
CA LEU A 227 16.21 -22.03 4.68
C LEU A 227 15.74 -21.24 5.93
N GLN A 228 14.91 -20.21 5.76
CA GLN A 228 14.35 -19.42 6.86
C GLN A 228 12.82 -19.43 6.82
N CYS A 229 12.20 -19.07 7.95
CA CYS A 229 10.75 -18.82 7.98
C CYS A 229 10.43 -17.56 7.16
N PRO A 230 9.33 -17.55 6.39
CA PRO A 230 8.86 -16.34 5.73
C PRO A 230 8.60 -15.23 6.75
N CYS A 231 8.86 -13.99 6.37
CA CYS A 231 8.64 -12.85 7.23
C CYS A 231 7.95 -11.70 6.49
N LEU A 232 7.27 -10.85 7.27
CA LEU A 232 6.63 -9.64 6.79
C LEU A 232 7.21 -8.47 7.59
N VAL A 233 7.72 -7.47 6.88
CA VAL A 233 8.33 -6.28 7.47
C VAL A 233 7.67 -5.04 6.87
N VAL A 234 7.25 -4.12 7.73
CA VAL A 234 6.71 -2.81 7.33
C VAL A 234 7.49 -1.72 8.05
N VAL A 235 8.01 -0.77 7.28
CA VAL A 235 8.72 0.40 7.79
C VAL A 235 8.10 1.64 7.17
N LEU A 236 7.69 2.58 8.02
CA LEU A 236 7.15 3.87 7.60
C LEU A 236 8.04 4.98 8.18
N GLY A 237 8.83 5.64 7.34
CA GLY A 237 9.69 6.76 7.70
C GLY A 237 9.13 8.10 7.19
N GLU A 238 9.15 9.12 8.05
CA GLU A 238 8.81 10.50 7.70
C GLU A 238 9.98 11.46 7.98
N GLY A 239 10.12 12.47 7.13
CA GLY A 239 11.17 13.48 7.19
C GLY A 239 12.10 13.41 5.98
N GLN A 240 12.62 14.57 5.57
CA GLN A 240 13.49 14.68 4.39
C GLN A 240 14.80 13.89 4.53
N ALA A 241 15.34 13.78 5.76
CA ALA A 241 16.54 13.01 6.03
C ALA A 241 16.30 11.52 5.72
N LEU A 242 15.22 10.95 6.25
CA LEU A 242 14.84 9.55 5.98
C LEU A 242 14.47 9.33 4.51
N ALA A 243 13.80 10.31 3.87
CA ALA A 243 13.44 10.22 2.47
C ALA A 243 14.65 10.01 1.54
N ARG A 244 15.77 10.66 1.86
CA ARG A 244 17.03 10.62 1.10
C ARG A 244 17.97 9.49 1.49
N ASP A 245 17.70 8.80 2.60
CA ASP A 245 18.56 7.73 3.09
C ASP A 245 18.22 6.40 2.42
N GLU A 246 19.02 6.04 1.42
CA GLU A 246 18.84 4.78 0.68
C GLU A 246 19.48 3.58 1.36
N ALA A 247 20.31 3.81 2.38
CA ALA A 247 21.01 2.74 3.08
C ALA A 247 20.21 2.21 4.27
N LEU A 248 19.33 3.01 4.86
CA LEU A 248 18.60 2.66 6.08
C LEU A 248 17.77 1.38 5.96
N LEU A 249 16.90 1.29 4.95
CA LEU A 249 16.02 0.11 4.79
C LEU A 249 16.80 -1.17 4.46
N PRO A 250 17.77 -1.16 3.51
CA PRO A 250 18.64 -2.31 3.30
C PRO A 250 19.40 -2.73 4.57
N ALA A 251 19.98 -1.77 5.31
CA ALA A 251 20.75 -2.07 6.52
C ALA A 251 19.87 -2.66 7.63
N LEU A 252 18.66 -2.10 7.83
CA LEU A 252 17.69 -2.63 8.77
C LEU A 252 17.32 -4.08 8.43
N MET A 253 17.02 -4.35 7.15
CA MET A 253 16.69 -5.71 6.72
C MET A 253 17.88 -6.67 6.90
N GLY A 254 19.11 -6.21 6.61
CA GLY A 254 20.33 -6.97 6.86
C GLY A 254 20.49 -7.42 8.31
N HIS A 255 20.18 -6.53 9.27
CA HIS A 255 20.16 -6.88 10.70
C HIS A 255 19.02 -7.83 11.07
N LEU A 256 17.80 -7.59 10.57
CA LEU A 256 16.65 -8.45 10.85
C LEU A 256 16.89 -9.88 10.36
N ARG A 257 17.49 -10.07 9.19
CA ARG A 257 17.83 -11.39 8.63
C ARG A 257 18.79 -12.22 9.48
N GLN A 258 19.61 -11.59 10.32
CA GLN A 258 20.52 -12.28 11.24
C GLN A 258 19.80 -12.75 12.51
N ALA A 259 18.62 -12.17 12.80
CA ALA A 259 17.81 -12.48 13.96
C ALA A 259 16.61 -13.39 13.66
N LEU A 260 16.32 -13.66 12.38
CA LEU A 260 15.28 -14.57 11.89
C LEU A 260 15.83 -15.98 11.63
#